data_AF-D0A560-F1
#
_entry.id   AF-D0A560-F1
#
_cell.length_a   1.000
_cell.length_b   1.000
_cell.length_c   1.000
_cell.angle_alpha   90.00
_cell.angle_beta   90.00
_cell.angle_gamma   90.00
#
_symmetry.space_group_name_H-M   'P 1'
#
loop_
_entity.id
_entity.type
_entity.pdbx_description
1 polymer ?
#
loop_
_entity_poly.entity_id
_entity_poly.type
_entity_poly.pdbx_seq_one_letter_code
_entity_poly.pdbx_strand_id
1 'polypeptide(L)'
;MSLPELDSAAESLLRDPQYLLKLHHRVAQCLRNCNPSTFVRSMSTAFTAIDSKYRARDREQSTELWLLKGILRQIFPVKSFSDRELAILLAALPLSEYSGAAASEEGCIRVSPVTLLRCLRQMCPMRSSMLYETLRGMDAKSPRPHASEFPCGRELAAHTQVGKEDMCVLDSAMLVDHLTQTHGLTLSEAFFLIDYCSTSTAPSATKVAIEAPYLYALLYLRPLPAELHYQLILSVFAEAVGDPNREGHSGTLALITELRQVPLEPLDTSGGTELSRACADIDQDLVRCGLSASSFEKLCSGIRVGLTKDDIRELFSYLRGREGGFHEVLSVKTLMQEFVCHFAPVGESLFAIVVEAVRRYVVKEGGMLALPRLYLNLPDGELPIETFVASFRKAGVPDTVSDVEVEWLRFKARNKTQLIALLGGKCSAKREALIKQLFGRMAGGCDASGGVVNVTTEHLLASFHPGNAEGGLVSGDEWRHVMSSCLGEKFAYDRFFYFWNSISAACSDDSVFTMILWRCFNMHTKP
;
A
#
# COMPACT_ATOMS: atom_id res chain seq x y z
N MET A 1 17.34 -12.82 26.94
CA MET A 1 16.03 -13.39 26.59
C MET A 1 15.39 -12.61 25.45
N SER A 2 15.19 -13.31 24.34
CA SER A 2 14.58 -12.89 23.08
C SER A 2 13.17 -12.29 23.25
N LEU A 3 12.59 -11.76 22.16
CA LEU A 3 11.14 -11.51 21.99
C LEU A 3 10.30 -12.44 22.90
N PRO A 4 9.25 -11.95 23.59
CA PRO A 4 8.44 -12.80 24.48
C PRO A 4 8.18 -14.11 23.75
N GLU A 5 8.69 -15.24 24.28
CA GLU A 5 8.73 -16.51 23.54
C GLU A 5 7.34 -16.77 22.99
N LEU A 6 7.20 -16.56 21.69
CA LEU A 6 5.95 -16.79 21.00
C LEU A 6 5.76 -18.30 21.04
N ASP A 7 4.58 -18.75 21.46
CA ASP A 7 4.26 -20.16 21.31
C ASP A 7 4.34 -20.54 19.82
N SER A 8 4.59 -21.83 19.53
CA SER A 8 4.74 -22.30 18.15
C SER A 8 3.54 -21.96 17.25
N ALA A 9 2.34 -21.85 17.85
CA ALA A 9 1.15 -21.41 17.14
C ALA A 9 1.22 -19.93 16.74
N ALA A 10 1.68 -19.05 17.64
CA ALA A 10 1.86 -17.63 17.37
C ALA A 10 2.98 -17.37 16.37
N GLU A 11 4.07 -18.14 16.41
CA GLU A 11 5.11 -18.10 15.37
C GLU A 11 4.58 -18.51 14.00
N SER A 12 3.73 -19.55 13.95
CA SER A 12 3.08 -19.98 12.72
C SER A 12 2.17 -18.89 12.15
N LEU A 13 1.40 -18.21 13.02
CA LEU A 13 0.51 -17.11 12.62
C LEU A 13 1.29 -15.86 12.18
N LEU A 14 2.45 -15.58 12.80
CA LEU A 14 3.35 -14.51 12.38
C LEU A 14 3.93 -14.75 10.97
N ARG A 15 3.98 -16.00 10.51
CA ARG A 15 4.40 -16.37 9.15
C ARG A 15 3.23 -16.53 8.17
N ASP A 16 2.00 -16.29 8.63
CA ASP A 16 0.79 -16.34 7.81
C ASP A 16 0.34 -14.93 7.41
N PRO A 17 0.57 -14.52 6.15
CA PRO A 17 0.24 -13.19 5.66
C PRO A 17 -1.27 -12.97 5.54
N GLN A 18 -2.07 -14.03 5.35
CA GLN A 18 -3.52 -13.91 5.34
C GLN A 18 -4.04 -13.56 6.75
N TYR A 19 -3.44 -14.14 7.78
CA TYR A 19 -3.71 -13.79 9.16
C TYR A 19 -3.21 -12.38 9.52
N LEU A 20 -1.96 -12.05 9.16
CA LEU A 20 -1.39 -10.72 9.43
C LEU A 20 -2.20 -9.61 8.77
N LEU A 21 -2.69 -9.80 7.55
CA LEU A 21 -3.56 -8.83 6.87
C LEU A 21 -4.87 -8.61 7.64
N LYS A 22 -5.53 -9.68 8.09
CA LYS A 22 -6.75 -9.59 8.91
C LYS A 22 -6.49 -8.92 10.26
N LEU A 23 -5.35 -9.20 10.88
CA LEU A 23 -4.93 -8.55 12.12
C LEU A 23 -4.71 -7.06 11.89
N HIS A 24 -4.05 -6.68 10.79
CA HIS A 24 -3.83 -5.29 10.39
C HIS A 24 -5.16 -4.54 10.20
N HIS A 25 -6.13 -5.12 9.48
CA HIS A 25 -7.47 -4.52 9.33
C HIS A 25 -8.13 -4.27 10.67
N ARG A 26 -8.17 -5.27 11.55
CA ARG A 26 -8.79 -5.12 12.88
C ARG A 26 -8.10 -4.06 13.72
N VAL A 27 -6.76 -3.99 13.68
CA VAL A 27 -5.98 -2.96 14.36
C VAL A 27 -6.33 -1.58 13.81
N ALA A 28 -6.29 -1.39 12.50
CA ALA A 28 -6.63 -0.12 11.84
C ALA A 28 -8.08 0.32 12.14
N GLN A 29 -9.03 -0.62 12.14
CA GLN A 29 -10.43 -0.35 12.51
C GLN A 29 -10.57 0.14 13.96
N CYS A 30 -9.83 -0.46 14.90
CA CYS A 30 -9.89 -0.08 16.31
C CYS A 30 -9.11 1.20 16.64
N LEU A 31 -8.08 1.52 15.86
CA LEU A 31 -7.32 2.76 15.98
C LEU A 31 -8.07 3.96 15.39
N ARG A 32 -9.05 3.74 14.53
CA ARG A 32 -9.87 4.79 13.92
C ARG A 32 -11.10 5.11 14.76
N ASN A 33 -11.45 6.38 14.79
CA ASN A 33 -12.78 6.88 15.10
C ASN A 33 -13.36 7.57 13.85
N CYS A 34 -14.64 7.40 13.60
CA CYS A 34 -15.35 8.10 12.54
C CYS A 34 -16.61 8.71 13.14
N ASN A 35 -16.74 10.04 13.08
CA ASN A 35 -17.93 10.70 13.57
C ASN A 35 -19.13 10.32 12.69
N PRO A 36 -20.23 9.77 13.25
CA PRO A 36 -21.34 9.28 12.45
C PRO A 36 -22.14 10.38 11.74
N SER A 37 -22.08 11.64 12.19
CA SER A 37 -22.81 12.75 11.58
C SER A 37 -21.98 13.55 10.58
N THR A 38 -20.67 13.70 10.84
CA THR A 38 -19.78 14.50 9.97
C THR A 38 -18.84 13.65 9.12
N PHE A 39 -18.72 12.35 9.41
CA PHE A 39 -17.76 11.42 8.80
C PHE A 39 -16.28 11.82 8.96
N VAL A 40 -15.99 12.79 9.83
CA VAL A 40 -14.62 13.17 10.19
C VAL A 40 -13.93 11.96 10.81
N ARG A 41 -12.76 11.61 10.27
CA ARG A 41 -11.92 10.50 10.72
C ARG A 41 -10.84 11.02 11.65
N SER A 42 -10.65 10.37 12.78
CA SER A 42 -9.61 10.70 13.76
C SER A 42 -9.08 9.44 14.46
N MET A 43 -8.03 9.58 15.26
CA MET A 43 -7.55 8.47 16.11
C MET A 43 -8.56 8.18 17.22
N SER A 44 -8.65 6.91 17.63
CA SER A 44 -9.57 6.46 18.67
C SER A 44 -9.27 7.12 20.01
N THR A 45 -10.31 7.35 20.80
CA THR A 45 -10.19 8.00 22.12
C THR A 45 -9.27 7.24 23.07
N ALA A 46 -9.26 5.91 22.98
CA ALA A 46 -8.35 5.07 23.76
C ALA A 46 -6.89 5.29 23.35
N PHE A 47 -6.60 5.37 22.05
CA PHE A 47 -5.28 5.69 21.55
C PHE A 47 -4.84 7.09 22.00
N THR A 48 -5.67 8.11 21.77
CA THR A 48 -5.33 9.51 22.09
C THR A 48 -5.15 9.73 23.59
N ALA A 49 -5.92 9.03 24.45
CA ALA A 49 -5.74 9.09 25.90
C ALA A 49 -4.36 8.60 26.35
N ILE A 50 -3.85 7.52 25.75
CA ILE A 50 -2.50 7.01 26.03
C ILE A 50 -1.43 7.92 25.44
N ASP A 51 -1.59 8.31 24.18
CA ASP A 51 -0.66 9.17 23.47
C ASP A 51 -0.48 10.53 24.16
N SER A 52 -1.55 11.08 24.73
CA SER A 52 -1.52 12.36 25.45
C SER A 52 -0.62 12.37 26.69
N LYS A 53 -0.21 11.21 27.22
CA LYS A 53 0.73 11.10 28.34
C LYS A 53 2.14 11.50 27.91
N TYR A 54 2.47 11.34 26.64
CA TYR A 54 3.80 11.54 26.05
C TYR A 54 3.89 12.86 25.29
N ARG A 55 3.82 13.99 26.01
CA ARG A 55 3.91 15.36 25.45
C ARG A 55 5.26 16.04 25.63
N ALA A 56 6.25 15.34 26.19
CA ALA A 56 7.59 15.85 26.38
C ALA A 56 8.56 14.67 26.46
N ARG A 57 9.78 14.85 25.94
CA ARG A 57 10.77 13.77 25.82
C ARG A 57 11.26 13.24 27.17
N ASP A 58 11.24 14.06 28.22
CA ASP A 58 11.57 13.64 29.60
C ASP A 58 10.60 12.58 30.16
N ARG A 59 9.38 12.51 29.62
CA ARG A 59 8.38 11.49 29.98
C ARG A 59 8.57 10.18 29.22
N GLU A 60 9.45 10.16 28.24
CA GLU A 60 9.80 8.95 27.50
C GLU A 60 10.80 8.13 28.31
N GLN A 61 10.33 7.03 28.89
CA GLN A 61 11.18 6.06 29.55
C GLN A 61 11.13 4.75 28.77
N SER A 62 12.30 4.28 28.34
CA SER A 62 12.39 2.98 27.68
C SER A 62 11.95 1.88 28.65
N THR A 63 11.25 0.89 28.13
CA THR A 63 10.71 -0.22 28.91
C THR A 63 10.98 -1.53 28.20
N GLU A 64 10.84 -2.65 28.92
CA GLU A 64 11.02 -3.97 28.33
C GLU A 64 9.93 -4.24 27.28
N LEU A 65 10.30 -4.86 26.16
CA LEU A 65 9.40 -5.09 25.03
C LEU A 65 8.07 -5.76 25.45
N TRP A 66 8.10 -6.73 26.38
CA TRP A 66 6.88 -7.43 26.80
C TRP A 66 5.95 -6.55 27.64
N LEU A 67 6.46 -5.54 28.36
CA LEU A 67 5.66 -4.59 29.13
C LEU A 67 4.81 -3.69 28.24
N LEU A 68 5.22 -3.49 26.98
CA LEU A 68 4.43 -2.75 25.98
C LEU A 68 3.06 -3.40 25.70
N LYS A 69 2.89 -4.70 26.00
CA LYS A 69 1.58 -5.36 25.93
C LYS A 69 0.55 -4.69 26.84
N GLY A 70 0.97 -4.16 27.98
CA GLY A 70 0.09 -3.41 28.90
C GLY A 70 -0.41 -2.08 28.31
N ILE A 71 0.39 -1.46 27.44
CA ILE A 71 -0.02 -0.26 26.68
C ILE A 71 -1.01 -0.65 25.59
N LEU A 72 -0.68 -1.70 24.81
CA LEU A 72 -1.59 -2.24 23.81
C LEU A 72 -2.95 -2.62 24.40
N ARG A 73 -2.98 -3.22 25.58
CA ARG A 73 -4.22 -3.63 26.25
C ARG A 73 -5.12 -2.46 26.68
N GLN A 74 -4.54 -1.28 26.92
CA GLN A 74 -5.30 -0.06 27.19
C GLN A 74 -5.91 0.56 25.92
N ILE A 75 -5.29 0.33 24.76
CA ILE A 75 -5.76 0.81 23.46
C ILE A 75 -6.75 -0.18 22.85
N PHE A 76 -6.46 -1.48 22.95
CA PHE A 76 -7.17 -2.58 22.32
C PHE A 76 -7.95 -3.40 23.35
N PRO A 77 -9.30 -3.32 23.34
CA PRO A 77 -10.13 -3.97 24.35
C PRO A 77 -10.06 -5.50 24.25
N VAL A 78 -10.16 -6.19 25.39
CA VAL A 78 -10.10 -7.66 25.50
C VAL A 78 -11.14 -8.37 24.64
N LYS A 79 -12.33 -7.75 24.47
CA LYS A 79 -13.39 -8.28 23.62
C LYS A 79 -13.01 -8.33 22.14
N SER A 80 -12.09 -7.47 21.71
CA SER A 80 -11.70 -7.33 20.31
C SER A 80 -10.33 -7.93 20.00
N PHE A 81 -9.45 -8.13 20.99
CA PHE A 81 -8.12 -8.71 20.78
C PHE A 81 -7.71 -9.63 21.91
N SER A 82 -7.29 -10.85 21.56
CA SER A 82 -6.66 -11.79 22.47
C SER A 82 -5.25 -11.35 22.87
N ASP A 83 -4.76 -11.89 23.98
CA ASP A 83 -3.39 -11.67 24.44
C ASP A 83 -2.32 -12.15 23.45
N ARG A 84 -2.63 -13.23 22.72
CA ARG A 84 -1.78 -13.78 21.65
C ARG A 84 -1.68 -12.82 20.47
N GLU A 85 -2.80 -12.23 20.04
CA GLU A 85 -2.82 -11.24 18.96
C GLU A 85 -2.00 -10.00 19.31
N LEU A 86 -2.05 -9.52 20.56
CA LEU A 86 -1.22 -8.40 20.99
C LEU A 86 0.28 -8.76 20.99
N ALA A 87 0.64 -10.00 21.36
CA ALA A 87 2.02 -10.47 21.30
C ALA A 87 2.52 -10.57 19.84
N ILE A 88 1.69 -11.10 18.94
CA ILE A 88 1.99 -11.15 17.50
C ILE A 88 2.14 -9.73 16.94
N LEU A 89 1.26 -8.79 17.32
CA LEU A 89 1.36 -7.39 16.91
C LEU A 89 2.70 -6.78 17.36
N LEU A 90 3.10 -6.94 18.62
CA LEU A 90 4.40 -6.44 19.09
C LEU A 90 5.58 -7.03 18.31
N ALA A 91 5.52 -8.31 17.97
CA ALA A 91 6.57 -8.98 17.21
C ALA A 91 6.60 -8.56 15.73
N ALA A 92 5.46 -8.18 15.15
CA ALA A 92 5.34 -7.75 13.76
C ALA A 92 5.72 -6.28 13.54
N LEU A 93 5.66 -5.44 14.58
CA LEU A 93 5.98 -4.03 14.48
C LEU A 93 7.51 -3.80 14.38
N PRO A 94 7.97 -2.82 13.59
CA PRO A 94 9.39 -2.50 13.43
C PRO A 94 9.92 -1.71 14.64
N LEU A 95 9.93 -2.34 15.82
CA LEU A 95 10.37 -1.73 17.06
C LEU A 95 11.89 -1.88 17.22
N SER A 96 12.63 -0.77 17.13
CA SER A 96 14.08 -0.75 17.35
C SER A 96 14.46 -0.69 18.82
N GLU A 97 15.58 -1.32 19.19
CA GLU A 97 16.15 -1.18 20.53
C GLU A 97 16.54 0.27 20.81
N TYR A 98 16.25 0.74 22.02
CA TYR A 98 16.48 2.12 22.44
C TYR A 98 17.97 2.36 22.71
N SER A 99 18.63 3.15 21.87
CA SER A 99 20.09 3.38 21.87
C SER A 99 20.62 4.22 23.04
N GLY A 100 19.77 4.70 23.95
CA GLY A 100 20.14 5.55 25.09
C GLY A 100 20.38 4.83 26.41
N ALA A 101 20.31 3.50 26.47
CA ALA A 101 20.54 2.75 27.70
C ALA A 101 22.03 2.36 27.85
N ALA A 102 22.61 2.64 29.03
CA ALA A 102 23.85 1.99 29.47
C ALA A 102 23.67 0.46 29.35
N ALA A 103 24.71 -0.24 28.88
CA ALA A 103 24.77 -1.66 28.59
C ALA A 103 23.62 -2.45 29.24
N SER A 104 22.60 -2.79 28.44
CA SER A 104 21.46 -3.57 28.89
C SER A 104 21.98 -4.86 29.54
N GLU A 105 21.40 -5.22 30.69
CA GLU A 105 21.60 -6.55 31.26
C GLU A 105 21.36 -7.59 30.16
N GLU A 106 22.27 -8.57 30.04
CA GLU A 106 22.35 -9.48 28.90
C GLU A 106 20.98 -10.03 28.49
N GLY A 107 20.47 -9.48 27.38
CA GLY A 107 19.28 -9.98 26.71
C GLY A 107 17.94 -9.41 27.18
N CYS A 108 17.83 -8.15 27.60
CA CYS A 108 16.52 -7.49 27.68
C CYS A 108 16.38 -6.38 26.62
N ILE A 109 15.53 -6.61 25.60
CA ILE A 109 15.27 -5.62 24.54
C ILE A 109 14.43 -4.49 25.13
N ARG A 110 15.03 -3.30 25.25
CA ARG A 110 14.33 -2.09 25.70
C ARG A 110 13.84 -1.28 24.52
N VAL A 111 12.57 -0.93 24.54
CA VAL A 111 11.88 -0.18 23.48
C VAL A 111 11.18 1.02 24.08
N SER A 112 11.09 2.10 23.32
CA SER A 112 10.30 3.27 23.69
C SER A 112 8.80 3.01 23.48
N PRO A 113 7.94 3.31 24.48
CA PRO A 113 6.49 3.39 24.30
C PRO A 113 6.05 4.32 23.16
N VAL A 114 6.81 5.37 22.89
CA VAL A 114 6.51 6.34 21.83
C VAL A 114 6.74 5.71 20.45
N THR A 115 7.78 4.89 20.29
CA THR A 115 8.00 4.13 19.05
C THR A 115 6.81 3.22 18.76
N LEU A 116 6.27 2.54 19.78
CA LEU A 116 5.04 1.75 19.63
C LEU A 116 3.86 2.61 19.14
N LEU A 117 3.59 3.73 19.79
CA LEU A 117 2.48 4.62 19.45
C LEU A 117 2.63 5.18 18.03
N ARG A 118 3.86 5.56 17.63
CA ARG A 118 4.18 5.98 16.27
C ARG A 118 3.90 4.87 15.26
N CYS A 119 4.36 3.65 15.50
CA CYS A 119 4.09 2.52 14.62
C CYS A 119 2.58 2.24 14.48
N LEU A 120 1.83 2.27 15.57
CA LEU A 120 0.37 2.13 15.54
C LEU A 120 -0.29 3.25 14.72
N ARG A 121 0.14 4.51 14.91
CA ARG A 121 -0.35 5.65 14.12
C ARG A 121 -0.07 5.46 12.62
N GLN A 122 1.08 4.91 12.26
CA GLN A 122 1.46 4.62 10.87
C GLN A 122 0.66 3.45 10.24
N MET A 123 0.04 2.57 11.03
CA MET A 123 -0.85 1.51 10.53
C MET A 123 -2.23 2.04 10.09
N CYS A 124 -2.61 3.26 10.50
CA CYS A 124 -3.85 3.88 10.08
C CYS A 124 -3.77 4.39 8.63
N PRO A 125 -4.65 3.95 7.71
CA PRO A 125 -4.66 4.39 6.31
C PRO A 125 -5.33 5.77 6.13
N MET A 126 -5.07 6.72 7.04
CA MET A 126 -5.68 8.06 7.04
C MET A 126 -4.68 9.16 7.42
N ARG A 127 -3.49 9.12 6.83
CA ARG A 127 -2.38 10.04 7.13
C ARG A 127 -2.77 11.50 6.92
N SER A 128 -3.33 11.85 5.78
CA SER A 128 -3.77 13.22 5.46
C SER A 128 -4.93 13.65 6.34
N SER A 129 -5.86 12.75 6.67
CA SER A 129 -6.94 13.03 7.62
C SER A 129 -6.40 13.34 9.03
N MET A 130 -5.41 12.57 9.50
CA MET A 130 -4.74 12.83 10.78
C MET A 130 -3.97 14.15 10.76
N LEU A 131 -3.26 14.47 9.67
CA LEU A 131 -2.56 15.73 9.52
C LEU A 131 -3.55 16.90 9.55
N TYR A 132 -4.64 16.82 8.78
CA TYR A 132 -5.69 17.82 8.75
C TYR A 132 -6.26 18.10 10.15
N GLU A 133 -6.60 17.05 10.91
CA GLU A 133 -7.08 17.21 12.30
C GLU A 133 -6.01 17.79 13.23
N THR A 134 -4.74 17.41 13.05
CA THR A 134 -3.62 17.96 13.84
C THR A 134 -3.49 19.46 13.60
N LEU A 135 -3.56 19.91 12.34
CA LEU A 135 -3.49 21.32 11.99
C LEU A 135 -4.67 22.10 12.59
N ARG A 136 -5.89 21.57 12.50
CA ARG A 136 -7.06 22.20 13.15
C ARG A 136 -6.89 22.30 14.67
N GLY A 137 -6.33 21.27 15.29
CA GLY A 137 -6.02 21.27 16.72
C GLY A 137 -4.97 22.32 17.11
N MET A 138 -3.97 22.57 16.26
CA MET A 138 -3.02 23.68 16.46
C MET A 138 -3.70 25.04 16.27
N ASP A 139 -4.61 25.16 15.31
CA ASP A 139 -5.25 26.42 14.95
C ASP A 139 -6.19 26.96 16.01
N ALA A 140 -6.78 26.06 16.79
CA ALA A 140 -7.62 26.36 17.94
C ALA A 140 -6.83 26.89 19.15
N LYS A 141 -5.49 26.74 19.17
CA LYS A 141 -4.65 27.23 20.27
C LYS A 141 -4.29 28.70 20.07
N SER A 142 -4.41 29.48 21.14
CA SER A 142 -4.07 30.92 21.19
C SER A 142 -3.29 31.22 22.48
N PRO A 143 -2.26 32.09 22.46
CA PRO A 143 -1.70 32.76 21.28
C PRO A 143 -0.91 31.81 20.37
N ARG A 144 -0.81 32.15 19.09
CA ARG A 144 -0.01 31.36 18.13
C ARG A 144 1.46 31.75 18.25
N PRO A 145 2.39 30.76 18.28
CA PRO A 145 3.82 31.03 18.37
C PRO A 145 4.33 31.71 17.10
N HIS A 146 5.22 32.69 17.24
CA HIS A 146 5.86 33.33 16.10
C HIS A 146 7.19 32.63 15.76
N ALA A 147 7.49 32.45 14.48
CA ALA A 147 8.69 31.71 14.06
C ALA A 147 10.00 32.31 14.60
N SER A 148 10.06 33.62 14.82
CA SER A 148 11.25 34.29 15.36
C SER A 148 11.56 33.97 16.83
N GLU A 149 10.58 33.45 17.58
CA GLU A 149 10.71 33.18 19.01
C GLU A 149 11.58 31.94 19.29
N PHE A 150 11.73 31.05 18.30
CA PHE A 150 12.37 29.74 18.49
C PHE A 150 13.50 29.51 17.47
N PRO A 151 14.59 28.81 17.84
CA PRO A 151 15.68 28.49 16.91
C PRO A 151 15.21 27.75 15.66
N CYS A 152 14.42 26.68 15.81
CA CYS A 152 13.89 25.91 14.67
C CYS A 152 12.99 26.77 13.77
N GLY A 153 12.15 27.63 14.34
CA GLY A 153 11.30 28.54 13.57
C GLY A 153 12.11 29.53 12.73
N ARG A 154 13.18 30.09 13.31
CA ARG A 154 14.10 31.00 12.59
C ARG A 154 14.83 30.30 11.45
N GLU A 155 15.26 29.06 11.67
CA GLU A 155 15.97 28.27 10.67
C GLU A 155 15.07 27.90 9.48
N LEU A 156 13.83 27.46 9.78
CA LEU A 156 12.80 27.21 8.76
C LEU A 156 12.44 28.48 7.98
N ALA A 157 12.28 29.61 8.67
CA ALA A 157 11.99 30.90 8.04
C ALA A 157 13.13 31.35 7.11
N ALA A 158 14.39 31.24 7.57
CA ALA A 158 15.56 31.62 6.80
C ALA A 158 15.68 30.78 5.51
N HIS A 159 15.47 29.46 5.59
CA HIS A 159 15.46 28.60 4.40
C HIS A 159 14.38 28.99 3.39
N THR A 160 13.19 29.37 3.88
CA THR A 160 12.06 29.78 3.03
C THR A 160 12.35 31.10 2.29
N GLN A 161 13.01 32.06 2.94
CA GLN A 161 13.32 33.37 2.35
C GLN A 161 14.42 33.33 1.29
N VAL A 162 15.39 32.42 1.43
CA VAL A 162 16.54 32.35 0.50
C VAL A 162 16.17 31.60 -0.79
N GLY A 163 14.96 31.03 -0.89
CA GLY A 163 14.52 30.27 -2.07
C GLY A 163 15.41 29.05 -2.34
N LYS A 164 16.06 28.51 -1.30
CA LYS A 164 16.85 27.29 -1.41
C LYS A 164 15.89 26.13 -1.57
N GLU A 165 15.96 25.47 -2.72
CA GLU A 165 15.28 24.19 -2.96
C GLU A 165 15.89 23.05 -2.12
N ASP A 166 17.01 23.30 -1.43
CA ASP A 166 17.68 22.34 -0.57
C ASP A 166 16.94 22.10 0.75
N MET A 167 16.91 20.83 1.16
CA MET A 167 16.35 20.37 2.44
C MET A 167 17.03 21.07 3.63
N CYS A 168 16.22 21.48 4.61
CA CYS A 168 16.71 22.04 5.87
C CYS A 168 17.07 20.90 6.83
N VAL A 169 18.32 20.88 7.31
CA VAL A 169 18.82 19.82 8.19
C VAL A 169 18.77 20.28 9.64
N LEU A 170 17.80 19.76 10.39
CA LEU A 170 17.57 20.10 11.79
C LEU A 170 18.03 18.98 12.73
N ASP A 171 18.41 19.36 13.95
CA ASP A 171 18.58 18.40 15.04
C ASP A 171 17.21 17.81 15.43
N SER A 172 17.12 16.48 15.40
CA SER A 172 15.86 15.76 15.62
C SER A 172 15.30 16.01 17.02
N ALA A 173 16.17 16.02 18.03
CA ALA A 173 15.82 16.24 19.42
C ALA A 173 15.25 17.65 19.64
N MET A 174 15.92 18.68 19.12
CA MET A 174 15.43 20.07 19.20
C MET A 174 14.11 20.27 18.45
N LEU A 175 13.95 19.67 17.28
CA LEU A 175 12.72 19.80 16.53
C LEU A 175 11.54 19.14 17.24
N VAL A 176 11.73 17.94 17.81
CA VAL A 176 10.69 17.25 18.58
C VAL A 176 10.29 18.08 19.81
N ASP A 177 11.26 18.65 20.54
CA ASP A 177 10.94 19.55 21.66
C ASP A 177 10.17 20.78 21.19
N HIS A 178 10.56 21.38 20.08
CA HIS A 178 9.86 22.52 19.51
C HIS A 178 8.40 22.17 19.16
N LEU A 179 8.18 21.05 18.47
CA LEU A 179 6.83 20.61 18.09
C LEU A 179 5.96 20.27 19.31
N THR A 180 6.53 19.65 20.33
CA THR A 180 5.77 19.23 21.51
C THR A 180 5.55 20.37 22.51
N GLN A 181 6.56 21.18 22.80
CA GLN A 181 6.47 22.26 23.79
C GLN A 181 5.77 23.50 23.23
N THR A 182 6.04 23.86 21.98
CA THR A 182 5.53 25.10 21.36
C THR A 182 4.17 24.87 20.71
N HIS A 183 4.01 23.79 19.94
CA HIS A 183 2.77 23.48 19.23
C HIS A 183 1.86 22.51 20.00
N GLY A 184 2.32 22.01 21.15
CA GLY A 184 1.55 21.16 22.06
C GLY A 184 1.15 19.83 21.44
N LEU A 185 1.96 19.30 20.53
CA LEU A 185 1.81 17.97 19.95
C LEU A 185 2.25 16.90 20.97
N THR A 186 1.72 15.70 20.84
CA THR A 186 2.32 14.50 21.44
C THR A 186 3.60 14.12 20.71
N LEU A 187 4.46 13.30 21.33
CA LEU A 187 5.66 12.82 20.68
C LEU A 187 5.35 12.01 19.42
N SER A 188 4.29 11.18 19.42
CA SER A 188 3.92 10.42 18.23
C SER A 188 3.41 11.32 17.09
N GLU A 189 2.72 12.42 17.39
CA GLU A 189 2.31 13.44 16.41
C GLU A 189 3.50 14.21 15.87
N ALA A 190 4.45 14.59 16.74
CA ALA A 190 5.66 15.28 16.33
C ALA A 190 6.47 14.40 15.36
N PHE A 191 6.70 13.13 15.69
CA PHE A 191 7.37 12.20 14.79
C PHE A 191 6.59 11.96 13.50
N PHE A 192 5.26 11.85 13.57
CA PHE A 192 4.41 11.71 12.39
C PHE A 192 4.52 12.92 11.45
N LEU A 193 4.52 14.15 11.99
CA LEU A 193 4.67 15.38 11.20
C LEU A 193 6.07 15.48 10.60
N ILE A 194 7.11 15.11 11.35
CA ILE A 194 8.49 15.04 10.83
C ILE A 194 8.54 14.05 9.66
N ASP A 195 8.02 12.83 9.83
CA ASP A 195 7.98 11.80 8.79
C ASP A 195 7.22 12.25 7.54
N TYR A 196 6.17 13.07 7.73
CA TYR A 196 5.37 13.60 6.65
C TYR A 196 6.13 14.65 5.83
N CYS A 197 7.00 15.43 6.46
CA CYS A 197 7.75 16.53 5.83
C CYS A 197 9.21 16.20 5.49
N SER A 198 9.66 14.98 5.81
CA SER A 198 11.06 14.54 5.62
C SER A 198 11.25 13.69 4.38
N THR A 199 12.46 13.69 3.82
CA THR A 199 12.86 12.71 2.81
C THR A 199 13.23 11.36 3.44
N SER A 200 13.13 10.28 2.66
CA SER A 200 13.40 8.92 3.13
C SER A 200 14.84 8.65 3.57
N THR A 201 15.79 9.55 3.26
CA THR A 201 17.21 9.41 3.59
C THR A 201 17.62 10.40 4.68
N ALA A 202 17.70 9.92 5.92
CA ALA A 202 18.20 10.73 7.03
C ALA A 202 19.72 10.99 6.89
N PRO A 203 20.20 12.23 7.07
CA PRO A 203 21.62 12.57 6.93
C PRO A 203 22.49 12.01 8.08
N SER A 204 21.90 11.77 9.25
CA SER A 204 22.54 11.04 10.36
C SER A 204 21.49 10.54 11.36
N ALA A 205 21.89 9.76 12.37
CA ALA A 205 20.98 9.26 13.41
C ALA A 205 20.37 10.37 14.29
N THR A 206 20.98 11.56 14.36
CA THR A 206 20.52 12.68 15.21
C THR A 206 19.92 13.84 14.42
N LYS A 207 19.96 13.78 13.09
CA LYS A 207 19.52 14.88 12.22
C LYS A 207 18.44 14.41 11.24
N VAL A 208 17.54 15.32 10.92
CA VAL A 208 16.46 15.10 9.96
C VAL A 208 16.55 16.15 8.86
N ALA A 209 16.39 15.72 7.61
CA ALA A 209 16.30 16.60 6.45
C ALA A 209 14.82 16.85 6.16
N ILE A 210 14.39 18.11 6.19
CA ILE A 210 12.98 18.52 6.09
C ILE A 210 12.77 19.52 4.96
N GLU A 211 11.64 19.39 4.27
CA GLU A 211 11.13 20.40 3.34
C GLU A 211 10.71 21.66 4.12
N ALA A 212 11.66 22.58 4.28
CA ALA A 212 11.51 23.75 5.15
C ALA A 212 10.27 24.61 4.82
N PRO A 213 10.00 24.95 3.54
CA PRO A 213 8.82 25.76 3.19
C PRO A 213 7.51 25.06 3.58
N TYR A 214 7.47 23.73 3.43
CA TYR A 214 6.30 22.93 3.73
C TYR A 214 6.03 22.88 5.24
N LEU A 215 7.03 22.48 6.04
CA LEU A 215 6.88 22.46 7.50
C LEU A 215 6.63 23.87 8.07
N TYR A 216 7.30 24.89 7.56
CA TYR A 216 7.08 26.29 7.97
C TYR A 216 5.63 26.72 7.74
N ALA A 217 5.07 26.42 6.57
CA ALA A 217 3.69 26.74 6.25
C ALA A 217 2.70 26.04 7.19
N LEU A 218 2.91 24.75 7.45
CA LEU A 218 2.07 23.96 8.36
C LEU A 218 2.10 24.50 9.80
N LEU A 219 3.24 24.99 10.28
CA LEU A 219 3.40 25.45 11.66
C LEU A 219 2.97 26.90 11.88
N TYR A 220 3.20 27.80 10.91
CA TYR A 220 3.15 29.25 11.16
C TYR A 220 2.22 30.05 10.24
N LEU A 221 1.87 29.54 9.06
CA LEU A 221 1.06 30.31 8.10
C LEU A 221 -0.42 30.01 8.27
N ARG A 222 -1.22 31.04 8.57
CA ARG A 222 -2.69 30.95 8.65
C ARG A 222 -3.35 32.17 7.99
N PRO A 223 -4.30 31.97 7.05
CA PRO A 223 -4.75 30.68 6.50
C PRO A 223 -3.61 29.91 5.84
N LEU A 224 -3.75 28.58 5.72
CA LEU A 224 -2.76 27.78 5.00
C LEU A 224 -2.66 28.30 3.55
N PRO A 225 -1.46 28.32 2.94
CA PRO A 225 -1.33 28.64 1.53
C PRO A 225 -2.26 27.77 0.69
N ALA A 226 -2.97 28.39 -0.25
CA ALA A 226 -4.08 27.77 -0.98
C ALA A 226 -3.71 26.41 -1.58
N GLU A 227 -2.56 26.33 -2.27
CA GLU A 227 -2.10 25.08 -2.88
C GLU A 227 -1.90 23.95 -1.85
N LEU A 228 -1.32 24.25 -0.68
CA LEU A 228 -1.11 23.25 0.38
C LEU A 228 -2.43 22.82 1.00
N HIS A 229 -3.35 23.76 1.18
CA HIS A 229 -4.69 23.47 1.69
C HIS A 229 -5.46 22.55 0.72
N TYR A 230 -5.49 22.89 -0.57
CA TYR A 230 -6.20 22.13 -1.59
C TYR A 230 -5.62 20.74 -1.79
N GLN A 231 -4.29 20.60 -1.82
CA GLN A 231 -3.64 19.30 -1.86
C GLN A 231 -3.98 18.45 -0.63
N LEU A 232 -4.02 19.05 0.56
CA LEU A 232 -4.36 18.34 1.79
C LEU A 232 -5.80 17.81 1.76
N ILE A 233 -6.78 18.65 1.43
CA ILE A 233 -8.19 18.23 1.37
C ILE A 233 -8.46 17.25 0.21
N LEU A 234 -7.74 17.35 -0.91
CA LEU A 234 -7.77 16.36 -1.99
C LEU A 234 -7.19 15.01 -1.55
N SER A 235 -6.10 15.00 -0.77
CA SER A 235 -5.59 13.75 -0.18
C SER A 235 -6.56 13.16 0.84
N VAL A 236 -7.25 13.98 1.64
CA VAL A 236 -8.34 13.51 2.53
C VAL A 236 -9.48 12.88 1.73
N PHE A 237 -9.86 13.49 0.60
CA PHE A 237 -10.82 12.90 -0.33
C PHE A 237 -10.33 11.53 -0.84
N ALA A 238 -9.08 11.44 -1.30
CA ALA A 238 -8.51 10.21 -1.82
C ALA A 238 -8.43 9.09 -0.75
N GLU A 239 -8.07 9.42 0.49
CA GLU A 239 -8.07 8.48 1.62
C GLU A 239 -9.48 7.94 1.93
N ALA A 240 -10.50 8.79 1.82
CA ALA A 240 -11.87 8.38 2.06
C ALA A 240 -12.39 7.39 1.00
N VAL A 241 -11.97 7.59 -0.26
CA VAL A 241 -12.25 6.67 -1.37
C VAL A 241 -11.45 5.37 -1.21
N GLY A 242 -10.17 5.47 -0.84
CA GLY A 242 -9.24 4.37 -0.65
C GLY A 242 -9.29 3.68 0.72
N ASP A 243 -10.38 3.85 1.48
CA ASP A 243 -10.52 3.24 2.80
C ASP A 243 -10.75 1.71 2.68
N PRO A 244 -9.80 0.86 3.10
CA PRO A 244 -9.96 -0.60 3.00
C PRO A 244 -11.07 -1.15 3.91
N ASN A 245 -11.55 -0.35 4.86
CA ASN A 245 -12.62 -0.72 5.78
C ASN A 245 -13.98 -0.11 5.39
N ARG A 246 -14.11 0.42 4.17
CA ARG A 246 -15.38 0.89 3.62
C ARG A 246 -16.34 -0.29 3.44
N GLU A 247 -17.63 -0.03 3.61
CA GLU A 247 -18.67 -0.99 3.22
C GLU A 247 -18.77 -1.05 1.70
N GLY A 248 -18.58 -2.23 1.11
CA GLY A 248 -18.61 -2.42 -0.35
C GLY A 248 -17.27 -2.15 -1.02
N HIS A 249 -17.31 -1.52 -2.20
CA HIS A 249 -16.10 -1.25 -2.99
C HIS A 249 -15.18 -0.23 -2.32
N SER A 250 -13.88 -0.31 -2.60
CA SER A 250 -12.86 0.67 -2.17
C SER A 250 -11.93 1.06 -3.33
N GLY A 251 -11.17 2.16 -3.17
CA GLY A 251 -10.23 2.62 -4.19
C GLY A 251 -10.92 3.17 -5.44
N THR A 252 -10.28 3.05 -6.60
CA THR A 252 -10.80 3.59 -7.88
C THR A 252 -12.19 3.04 -8.22
N LEU A 253 -12.44 1.76 -7.90
CA LEU A 253 -13.73 1.12 -8.14
C LEU A 253 -14.87 1.77 -7.32
N ALA A 254 -14.58 2.19 -6.08
CA ALA A 254 -15.55 2.93 -5.28
C ALA A 254 -15.88 4.29 -5.89
N LEU A 255 -14.87 5.03 -6.36
CA LEU A 255 -15.08 6.33 -6.98
C LEU A 255 -15.95 6.23 -8.23
N ILE A 256 -15.65 5.28 -9.13
CA ILE A 256 -16.46 5.02 -10.33
C ILE A 256 -17.89 4.65 -9.95
N THR A 257 -18.06 3.78 -8.95
CA THR A 257 -19.37 3.34 -8.49
C THR A 257 -20.20 4.53 -7.99
N GLU A 258 -19.61 5.39 -7.15
CA GLU A 258 -20.30 6.57 -6.62
C GLU A 258 -20.56 7.63 -7.70
N LEU A 259 -19.65 7.80 -8.66
CA LEU A 259 -19.83 8.68 -9.82
C LEU A 259 -21.05 8.29 -10.65
N ARG A 260 -21.32 6.99 -10.81
CA ARG A 260 -22.51 6.49 -11.51
C ARG A 260 -23.82 6.71 -10.75
N GLN A 261 -23.77 7.06 -9.46
CA GLN A 261 -24.95 7.33 -8.63
C GLN A 261 -25.32 8.81 -8.54
N VAL A 262 -24.49 9.71 -9.06
CA VAL A 262 -24.75 11.16 -9.02
C VAL A 262 -25.17 11.69 -10.40
N PRO A 263 -25.95 12.79 -10.45
CA PRO A 263 -26.29 13.41 -11.73
C PRO A 263 -25.03 13.95 -12.42
N LEU A 264 -24.78 13.53 -13.65
CA LEU A 264 -23.67 13.97 -14.48
C LEU A 264 -24.18 14.81 -15.66
N GLU A 265 -23.43 15.85 -16.00
CA GLU A 265 -23.71 16.71 -17.15
C GLU A 265 -22.84 16.29 -18.34
N PRO A 266 -23.38 16.22 -19.57
CA PRO A 266 -22.57 15.95 -20.74
C PRO A 266 -21.64 17.12 -21.04
N LEU A 267 -20.40 16.80 -21.41
CA LEU A 267 -19.40 17.77 -21.87
C LEU A 267 -19.31 17.75 -23.39
N ASP A 268 -19.46 18.92 -24.02
CA ASP A 268 -19.25 19.11 -25.45
C ASP A 268 -17.74 19.11 -25.77
N THR A 269 -17.10 17.94 -25.72
CA THR A 269 -15.70 17.80 -26.12
C THR A 269 -15.60 17.58 -27.62
N SER A 270 -15.70 18.65 -28.41
CA SER A 270 -15.48 18.62 -29.87
C SER A 270 -14.00 18.58 -30.27
N GLY A 271 -13.08 18.62 -29.30
CA GLY A 271 -11.63 18.53 -29.52
C GLY A 271 -11.10 17.14 -29.15
N GLY A 272 -10.66 16.39 -30.17
CA GLY A 272 -10.01 15.09 -29.99
C GLY A 272 -8.89 15.17 -28.97
N THR A 273 -9.10 14.58 -27.80
CA THR A 273 -8.12 14.57 -26.73
C THR A 273 -7.50 13.19 -26.68
N GLU A 274 -6.18 13.13 -26.86
CA GLU A 274 -5.41 11.94 -26.55
C GLU A 274 -5.79 11.47 -25.14
N LEU A 275 -6.23 10.21 -25.06
CA LEU A 275 -6.52 9.53 -23.79
C LEU A 275 -5.18 9.37 -23.07
N SER A 276 -4.81 10.38 -22.29
CA SER A 276 -3.73 10.27 -21.31
C SER A 276 -4.00 9.07 -20.40
N ARG A 277 -2.92 8.34 -20.07
CA ARG A 277 -2.84 7.04 -19.35
C ARG A 277 -3.69 6.88 -18.09
N ALA A 278 -4.23 7.95 -17.52
CA ALA A 278 -5.15 7.90 -16.38
C ALA A 278 -6.62 7.62 -16.76
N CYS A 279 -6.95 7.57 -18.05
CA CYS A 279 -8.31 7.32 -18.54
C CYS A 279 -8.66 5.85 -18.75
N ALA A 280 -7.79 4.88 -18.44
CA ALA A 280 -8.05 3.46 -18.66
C ALA A 280 -9.19 2.89 -17.81
N ASP A 281 -9.49 3.55 -16.70
CA ASP A 281 -10.46 3.10 -15.69
C ASP A 281 -11.88 3.60 -15.89
N ILE A 282 -12.05 4.61 -16.73
CA ILE A 282 -13.35 5.20 -17.03
C ILE A 282 -13.75 4.87 -18.46
N ASP A 283 -14.99 4.44 -18.64
CA ASP A 283 -15.56 4.17 -19.95
C ASP A 283 -15.70 5.47 -20.79
N GLN A 284 -15.92 5.31 -22.09
CA GLN A 284 -16.06 6.47 -23.00
C GLN A 284 -17.22 7.39 -22.61
N ASP A 285 -18.22 6.86 -21.90
CA ASP A 285 -19.39 7.61 -21.46
C ASP A 285 -19.01 8.55 -20.32
N LEU A 286 -18.34 8.04 -19.27
CA LEU A 286 -17.90 8.84 -18.12
C LEU A 286 -16.82 9.86 -18.47
N VAL A 287 -15.94 9.56 -19.44
CA VAL A 287 -14.90 10.51 -19.90
C VAL A 287 -15.50 11.82 -20.40
N ARG A 288 -16.72 11.77 -20.96
CA ARG A 288 -17.42 12.93 -21.53
C ARG A 288 -18.42 13.55 -20.55
N CYS A 289 -18.31 13.24 -19.26
CA CYS A 289 -19.19 13.76 -18.24
C CYS A 289 -18.49 14.76 -17.31
N GLY A 290 -19.26 15.70 -16.79
CA GLY A 290 -18.89 16.67 -15.78
C GLY A 290 -19.81 16.65 -14.57
N LEU A 291 -19.30 17.15 -13.46
CA LEU A 291 -20.00 17.30 -12.19
C LEU A 291 -20.33 18.77 -11.95
N SER A 292 -21.59 19.08 -11.71
CA SER A 292 -21.96 20.35 -11.07
C SER A 292 -21.45 20.39 -9.63
N ALA A 293 -21.38 21.59 -9.02
CA ALA A 293 -21.04 21.73 -7.61
C ALA A 293 -21.97 20.89 -6.70
N SER A 294 -23.26 20.85 -7.02
CA SER A 294 -24.24 20.06 -6.26
C SER A 294 -24.04 18.54 -6.41
N SER A 295 -23.64 18.09 -7.60
CA SER A 295 -23.32 16.68 -7.85
C SER A 295 -22.03 16.27 -7.14
N PHE A 296 -21.03 17.16 -7.11
CA PHE A 296 -19.79 16.95 -6.38
C PHE A 296 -20.03 16.89 -4.85
N GLU A 297 -20.86 17.78 -4.29
CA GLU A 297 -21.27 17.71 -2.88
C GLU A 297 -21.98 16.38 -2.55
N LYS A 298 -22.86 15.88 -3.45
CA LYS A 298 -23.50 14.57 -3.31
C LYS A 298 -22.49 13.43 -3.38
N LEU A 299 -21.53 13.50 -4.30
CA LEU A 299 -20.44 12.53 -4.42
C LEU A 299 -19.62 12.46 -3.13
N CYS A 300 -19.18 13.60 -2.61
CA CYS A 300 -18.46 13.68 -1.33
C CYS A 300 -19.28 13.12 -0.16
N SER A 301 -20.60 13.33 -0.17
CA SER A 301 -21.50 12.80 0.85
C SER A 301 -21.67 11.28 0.75
N GLY A 302 -21.82 10.73 -0.46
CA GLY A 302 -21.88 9.28 -0.71
C GLY A 302 -20.56 8.57 -0.36
N ILE A 303 -19.43 9.22 -0.68
CA ILE A 303 -18.10 8.75 -0.28
C ILE A 303 -17.89 8.87 1.24
N ARG A 304 -18.60 9.76 1.93
CA ARG A 304 -18.39 10.08 3.35
C ARG A 304 -16.97 10.61 3.58
N VAL A 305 -16.60 11.67 2.86
CA VAL A 305 -15.22 12.20 2.86
C VAL A 305 -14.77 12.77 4.20
N GLY A 306 -15.68 13.28 5.03
CA GLY A 306 -15.34 13.86 6.33
C GLY A 306 -14.82 15.30 6.27
N LEU A 307 -14.98 15.97 5.14
CA LEU A 307 -14.65 17.38 4.93
C LEU A 307 -15.84 18.30 5.27
N THR A 308 -15.57 19.56 5.63
CA THR A 308 -16.65 20.53 5.81
C THR A 308 -17.24 20.96 4.47
N LYS A 309 -18.43 21.58 4.50
CA LYS A 309 -19.06 22.10 3.27
C LYS A 309 -18.19 23.14 2.58
N ASP A 310 -17.47 23.96 3.35
CA ASP A 310 -16.60 24.99 2.78
C ASP A 310 -15.37 24.36 2.13
N ASP A 311 -14.74 23.37 2.77
CA ASP A 311 -13.64 22.60 2.14
C ASP A 311 -14.10 21.93 0.84
N ILE A 312 -15.31 21.35 0.79
CA ILE A 312 -15.85 20.70 -0.42
C ILE A 312 -16.03 21.70 -1.56
N ARG A 313 -16.53 22.91 -1.27
CA ARG A 313 -16.69 23.98 -2.27
C ARG A 313 -15.36 24.51 -2.77
N GLU A 314 -14.40 24.65 -1.87
CA GLU A 314 -13.05 25.06 -2.20
C GLU A 314 -12.35 24.02 -3.08
N LEU A 315 -12.45 22.73 -2.73
CA LEU A 315 -11.92 21.63 -3.53
C LEU A 315 -12.55 21.58 -4.93
N PHE A 316 -13.87 21.73 -5.04
CA PHE A 316 -14.56 21.82 -6.34
C PHE A 316 -14.01 22.97 -7.19
N SER A 317 -13.90 24.16 -6.60
CA SER A 317 -13.42 25.36 -7.29
C SER A 317 -11.98 25.21 -7.75
N TYR A 318 -11.13 24.59 -6.94
CA TYR A 318 -9.74 24.28 -7.27
C TYR A 318 -9.62 23.32 -8.44
N LEU A 319 -10.31 22.17 -8.38
CA LEU A 319 -10.26 21.13 -9.42
C LEU A 319 -10.77 21.66 -10.76
N ARG A 320 -11.87 22.43 -10.73
CA ARG A 320 -12.39 23.11 -11.92
C ARG A 320 -11.41 24.17 -12.47
N GLY A 321 -10.70 24.87 -11.59
CA GLY A 321 -9.67 25.84 -11.95
C GLY A 321 -8.51 25.23 -12.76
N ARG A 322 -8.14 23.97 -12.48
CA ARG A 322 -7.11 23.24 -13.25
C ARG A 322 -7.48 23.00 -14.71
N GLU A 323 -8.76 23.05 -15.05
CA GLU A 323 -9.27 22.89 -16.42
C GLU A 323 -9.28 24.22 -17.21
N GLY A 324 -8.70 25.28 -16.65
CA GLY A 324 -8.71 26.62 -17.24
C GLY A 324 -9.99 27.41 -16.95
N GLY A 325 -10.91 26.87 -16.13
CA GLY A 325 -12.08 27.60 -15.60
C GLY A 325 -13.16 27.97 -16.63
N PHE A 326 -13.10 27.44 -17.85
CA PHE A 326 -14.04 27.75 -18.93
C PHE A 326 -15.40 27.06 -18.77
N HIS A 327 -15.47 25.99 -17.99
CA HIS A 327 -16.70 25.22 -17.76
C HIS A 327 -17.20 25.44 -16.32
N GLU A 328 -18.53 25.51 -16.13
CA GLU A 328 -19.13 25.59 -14.79
C GLU A 328 -19.05 24.26 -14.01
N VAL A 329 -18.76 23.18 -14.74
CA VAL A 329 -18.66 21.80 -14.27
C VAL A 329 -17.21 21.33 -14.15
N LEU A 330 -16.96 20.38 -13.26
CA LEU A 330 -15.68 19.66 -13.11
C LEU A 330 -15.71 18.39 -13.96
N SER A 331 -14.77 18.18 -14.90
CA SER A 331 -14.76 16.91 -15.62
C SER A 331 -14.43 15.72 -14.73
N VAL A 332 -15.09 14.59 -15.00
CA VAL A 332 -14.79 13.31 -14.34
C VAL A 332 -13.34 12.90 -14.60
N LYS A 333 -12.82 13.17 -15.81
CA LYS A 333 -11.43 12.89 -16.18
C LYS A 333 -10.43 13.57 -15.24
N THR A 334 -10.59 14.86 -14.96
CA THR A 334 -9.70 15.60 -14.06
C THR A 334 -9.81 15.08 -12.64
N LEU A 335 -11.03 14.82 -12.14
CA LEU A 335 -11.21 14.24 -10.81
C LEU A 335 -10.49 12.90 -10.67
N MET A 336 -10.60 12.02 -11.67
CA MET A 336 -9.93 10.71 -11.68
C MET A 336 -8.40 10.85 -11.73
N GLN A 337 -7.89 11.78 -12.54
CA GLN A 337 -6.45 12.08 -12.62
C GLN A 337 -5.90 12.55 -11.28
N GLU A 338 -6.56 13.53 -10.67
CA GLU A 338 -6.18 14.08 -9.38
C GLU A 338 -6.30 13.05 -8.26
N PHE A 339 -7.36 12.22 -8.27
CA PHE A 339 -7.50 11.11 -7.35
C PHE A 339 -6.33 10.12 -7.45
N VAL A 340 -5.94 9.72 -8.67
CA VAL A 340 -4.81 8.79 -8.88
C VAL A 340 -3.49 9.41 -8.42
N CYS A 341 -3.27 10.70 -8.67
CA CYS A 341 -2.09 11.43 -8.19
C CYS A 341 -2.00 11.47 -6.66
N HIS A 342 -3.14 11.53 -5.99
CA HIS A 342 -3.26 11.57 -4.53
C HIS A 342 -3.58 10.21 -3.89
N PHE A 343 -3.54 9.12 -4.67
CA PHE A 343 -3.86 7.79 -4.18
C PHE A 343 -2.88 7.38 -3.08
N ALA A 344 -3.42 6.98 -1.92
CA ALA A 344 -2.62 6.74 -0.73
C ALA A 344 -1.60 5.60 -0.98
N PRO A 345 -0.28 5.88 -0.86
CA PRO A 345 0.73 4.86 -1.04
C PRO A 345 0.73 3.89 0.15
N VAL A 346 1.00 2.62 -0.14
CA VAL A 346 1.18 1.58 0.87
C VAL A 346 2.65 1.44 1.27
N GLY A 347 2.91 1.31 2.57
CA GLY A 347 4.25 1.03 3.09
C GLY A 347 4.75 -0.35 2.67
N GLU A 348 6.06 -0.51 2.49
CA GLU A 348 6.67 -1.75 1.96
C GLU A 348 6.28 -3.02 2.73
N SER A 349 6.24 -2.93 4.06
CA SER A 349 5.87 -4.06 4.93
C SER A 349 4.44 -4.54 4.69
N LEU A 350 3.45 -3.63 4.70
CA LEU A 350 2.06 -3.98 4.42
C LEU A 350 1.87 -4.45 2.98
N PHE A 351 2.56 -3.83 2.02
CA PHE A 351 2.49 -4.25 0.63
C PHE A 351 3.00 -5.68 0.43
N ALA A 352 4.11 -6.05 1.08
CA ALA A 352 4.62 -7.42 1.04
C ALA A 352 3.62 -8.43 1.62
N ILE A 353 2.95 -8.07 2.73
CA ILE A 353 1.87 -8.90 3.31
C ILE A 353 0.72 -9.07 2.31
N VAL A 354 0.28 -7.99 1.65
CA VAL A 354 -0.80 -8.03 0.65
C VAL A 354 -0.44 -8.90 -0.55
N VAL A 355 0.75 -8.71 -1.15
CA VAL A 355 1.25 -9.51 -2.28
C VAL A 355 1.21 -11.00 -1.94
N GLU A 356 1.74 -11.36 -0.77
CA GLU A 356 1.82 -12.76 -0.34
C GLU A 356 0.44 -13.33 0.02
N ALA A 357 -0.42 -12.56 0.70
CA ALA A 357 -1.77 -12.98 1.05
C ALA A 357 -2.62 -13.26 -0.20
N VAL A 358 -2.60 -12.33 -1.18
CA VAL A 358 -3.28 -12.47 -2.47
C VAL A 358 -2.78 -13.70 -3.21
N ARG A 359 -1.45 -13.87 -3.30
CA ARG A 359 -0.87 -15.06 -3.92
C ARG A 359 -1.37 -16.35 -3.27
N ARG A 360 -1.36 -16.43 -1.94
CA ARG A 360 -1.83 -17.63 -1.22
C ARG A 360 -3.31 -17.92 -1.48
N TYR A 361 -4.17 -16.90 -1.58
CA TYR A 361 -5.58 -17.11 -1.93
C TYR A 361 -5.73 -17.65 -3.35
N VAL A 362 -5.07 -17.02 -4.31
CA VAL A 362 -5.08 -17.44 -5.72
C VAL A 362 -4.58 -18.88 -5.88
N VAL A 363 -3.46 -19.22 -5.23
CA VAL A 363 -2.87 -20.56 -5.29
C VAL A 363 -3.74 -21.60 -4.58
N LYS A 364 -4.37 -21.25 -3.46
CA LYS A 364 -5.26 -22.16 -2.73
C LYS A 364 -6.45 -22.59 -3.59
N GLU A 365 -7.03 -21.67 -4.36
CA GLU A 365 -8.18 -21.96 -5.22
C GLU A 365 -7.75 -22.58 -6.57
N GLY A 366 -6.69 -22.07 -7.19
CA GLY A 366 -6.28 -22.46 -8.54
C GLY A 366 -5.21 -23.56 -8.60
N GLY A 367 -4.62 -23.97 -7.48
CA GLY A 367 -3.50 -24.91 -7.44
C GLY A 367 -2.25 -24.41 -8.17
N MET A 368 -1.45 -25.33 -8.71
CA MET A 368 -0.17 -25.00 -9.36
C MET A 368 -0.31 -24.15 -10.63
N LEU A 369 -1.44 -24.25 -11.34
CA LEU A 369 -1.73 -23.46 -12.53
C LEU A 369 -2.39 -22.10 -12.23
N ALA A 370 -2.55 -21.74 -10.95
CA ALA A 370 -3.30 -20.54 -10.56
C ALA A 370 -2.77 -19.24 -11.21
N LEU A 371 -1.45 -19.00 -11.13
CA LEU A 371 -0.85 -17.78 -11.68
C LEU A 371 -0.87 -17.75 -13.23
N PRO A 372 -0.54 -18.84 -13.95
CA PRO A 372 -0.78 -18.90 -15.40
C PRO A 372 -2.24 -18.70 -15.82
N ARG A 373 -3.22 -19.27 -15.08
CA ARG A 373 -4.64 -19.02 -15.39
C ARG A 373 -5.02 -17.56 -15.14
N LEU A 374 -4.51 -16.95 -14.08
CA LEU A 374 -4.70 -15.52 -13.82
C LEU A 374 -4.11 -14.67 -14.95
N TYR A 375 -2.92 -15.01 -15.46
CA TYR A 375 -2.33 -14.35 -16.64
C TYR A 375 -3.26 -14.37 -17.85
N LEU A 376 -3.87 -15.52 -18.14
CA LEU A 376 -4.77 -15.69 -19.29
C LEU A 376 -6.10 -14.95 -19.12
N ASN A 377 -6.58 -14.77 -17.89
CA ASN A 377 -7.82 -14.04 -17.60
C ASN A 377 -7.66 -12.51 -17.58
N LEU A 378 -6.43 -12.00 -17.59
CA LEU A 378 -6.15 -10.57 -17.57
C LEU A 378 -6.01 -10.01 -19.00
N PRO A 379 -6.51 -8.79 -19.25
CA PRO A 379 -6.39 -8.16 -20.56
C PRO A 379 -4.92 -7.86 -20.91
N ASP A 380 -4.64 -7.77 -22.21
CA ASP A 380 -3.38 -7.26 -22.72
C ASP A 380 -3.30 -5.73 -22.53
N GLY A 381 -2.09 -5.23 -22.21
CA GLY A 381 -1.86 -3.80 -22.02
C GLY A 381 -2.25 -3.30 -20.63
N GLU A 382 -2.98 -2.18 -20.59
CA GLU A 382 -3.47 -1.57 -19.36
C GLU A 382 -4.55 -2.45 -18.71
N LEU A 383 -4.68 -2.35 -17.38
CA LEU A 383 -5.58 -3.18 -16.59
C LEU A 383 -6.72 -2.31 -16.04
N PRO A 384 -7.89 -2.23 -16.71
CA PRO A 384 -9.04 -1.51 -16.19
C PRO A 384 -9.45 -2.05 -14.83
N ILE A 385 -9.70 -1.16 -13.85
CA ILE A 385 -9.90 -1.56 -12.45
C ILE A 385 -11.03 -2.57 -12.25
N GLU A 386 -12.15 -2.42 -12.96
CA GLU A 386 -13.30 -3.32 -12.85
C GLU A 386 -12.94 -4.76 -13.26
N THR A 387 -12.39 -4.92 -14.46
CA THR A 387 -11.92 -6.21 -14.98
C THR A 387 -10.81 -6.79 -14.10
N PHE A 388 -9.90 -5.93 -13.63
CA PHE A 388 -8.79 -6.33 -12.78
C PHE A 388 -9.27 -6.92 -11.45
N VAL A 389 -10.13 -6.20 -10.71
CA VAL A 389 -10.70 -6.70 -9.45
C VAL A 389 -11.52 -7.96 -9.70
N ALA A 390 -12.39 -7.97 -10.71
CA ALA A 390 -13.21 -9.13 -11.06
C ALA A 390 -12.37 -10.39 -11.35
N SER A 391 -11.24 -10.24 -12.05
CA SER A 391 -10.31 -11.34 -12.32
C SER A 391 -9.69 -11.92 -11.04
N PHE A 392 -9.36 -11.08 -10.05
CA PHE A 392 -8.87 -11.57 -8.74
C PHE A 392 -9.98 -12.23 -7.91
N ARG A 393 -11.21 -11.69 -7.92
CA ARG A 393 -12.36 -12.33 -7.27
C ARG A 393 -12.62 -13.72 -7.86
N LYS A 394 -12.63 -13.83 -9.19
CA LYS A 394 -12.76 -15.12 -9.91
C LYS A 394 -11.60 -16.08 -9.63
N ALA A 395 -10.40 -15.55 -9.36
CA ALA A 395 -9.24 -16.34 -8.99
C ALA A 395 -9.22 -16.78 -7.51
N GLY A 396 -10.25 -16.45 -6.72
CA GLY A 396 -10.40 -16.91 -5.34
C GLY A 396 -9.95 -15.92 -4.26
N VAL A 397 -9.66 -14.65 -4.61
CA VAL A 397 -9.37 -13.62 -3.60
C VAL A 397 -10.67 -13.15 -2.93
N PRO A 398 -10.85 -13.39 -1.62
CA PRO A 398 -12.08 -13.04 -0.93
C PRO A 398 -12.19 -11.53 -0.68
N ASP A 399 -13.42 -11.03 -0.49
CA ASP A 399 -13.71 -9.62 -0.21
C ASP A 399 -13.07 -9.10 1.09
N THR A 400 -12.60 -10.00 1.97
CA THR A 400 -11.77 -9.62 3.12
C THR A 400 -10.42 -9.03 2.74
N VAL A 401 -9.96 -9.23 1.49
CA VAL A 401 -8.91 -8.43 0.88
C VAL A 401 -9.63 -7.34 0.09
N SER A 402 -9.48 -6.09 0.51
CA SER A 402 -10.24 -4.98 -0.04
C SER A 402 -9.81 -4.63 -1.47
N ASP A 403 -10.68 -3.98 -2.23
CA ASP A 403 -10.39 -3.61 -3.62
C ASP A 403 -9.16 -2.69 -3.72
N VAL A 404 -8.99 -1.75 -2.78
CA VAL A 404 -7.80 -0.88 -2.70
C VAL A 404 -6.50 -1.66 -2.50
N GLU A 405 -6.54 -2.77 -1.76
CA GLU A 405 -5.37 -3.63 -1.54
C GLU A 405 -4.99 -4.40 -2.78
N VAL A 406 -5.99 -4.91 -3.50
CA VAL A 406 -5.79 -5.53 -4.81
C VAL A 406 -5.25 -4.49 -5.79
N GLU A 407 -5.80 -3.27 -5.77
CA GLU A 407 -5.39 -2.15 -6.62
C GLU A 407 -3.94 -1.70 -6.39
N TRP A 408 -3.39 -1.80 -5.18
CA TRP A 408 -1.95 -1.55 -4.96
C TRP A 408 -1.06 -2.42 -5.84
N LEU A 409 -1.46 -3.67 -6.12
CA LEU A 409 -0.74 -4.55 -7.03
C LEU A 409 -0.71 -3.97 -8.45
N ARG A 410 -1.81 -3.36 -8.89
CA ARG A 410 -1.96 -2.71 -10.20
C ARG A 410 -1.05 -1.51 -10.36
N PHE A 411 -0.91 -0.70 -9.31
CA PHE A 411 -0.01 0.46 -9.31
C PHE A 411 1.47 0.04 -9.36
N LYS A 412 1.83 -1.06 -8.69
CA LYS A 412 3.19 -1.62 -8.71
C LYS A 412 3.49 -2.43 -9.97
N ALA A 413 2.47 -2.98 -10.63
CA ALA A 413 2.61 -3.78 -11.83
C ALA A 413 1.54 -3.40 -12.88
N ARG A 414 1.97 -2.68 -13.90
CA ARG A 414 1.08 -1.96 -14.84
C ARG A 414 0.41 -2.85 -15.89
N ASN A 415 0.90 -4.07 -16.07
CA ASN A 415 0.37 -5.03 -17.03
C ASN A 415 0.41 -6.44 -16.45
N LYS A 416 -0.29 -7.37 -17.11
CA LYS A 416 -0.39 -8.77 -16.66
C LYS A 416 0.97 -9.46 -16.50
N THR A 417 1.95 -9.15 -17.35
CA THR A 417 3.29 -9.77 -17.26
C THR A 417 4.00 -9.34 -15.97
N GLN A 418 4.04 -8.04 -15.70
CA GLN A 418 4.63 -7.48 -14.48
C GLN A 418 3.89 -7.97 -13.22
N LEU A 419 2.56 -8.11 -13.29
CA LEU A 419 1.75 -8.50 -12.15
C LEU A 419 2.04 -9.92 -11.71
N ILE A 420 2.10 -10.84 -12.66
CA ILE A 420 2.43 -12.24 -12.37
C ILE A 420 3.89 -12.39 -11.97
N ALA A 421 4.81 -11.55 -12.48
CA ALA A 421 6.18 -11.52 -11.98
C ALA A 421 6.25 -11.03 -10.52
N LEU A 422 5.46 -10.01 -10.17
CA LEU A 422 5.32 -9.51 -8.80
C LEU A 422 4.78 -10.60 -7.85
N LEU A 423 3.69 -11.28 -8.24
CA LEU A 423 3.12 -12.39 -7.46
C LEU A 423 4.05 -13.62 -7.45
N GLY A 424 4.76 -13.87 -8.53
CA GLY A 424 5.71 -14.98 -8.66
C GLY A 424 6.90 -14.83 -7.71
N GLY A 425 7.33 -13.60 -7.46
CA GLY A 425 8.48 -13.31 -6.60
C GLY A 425 9.79 -13.93 -7.13
N LYS A 426 10.77 -14.04 -6.24
CA LYS A 426 12.10 -14.55 -6.60
C LYS A 426 12.11 -16.07 -6.67
N CYS A 427 12.52 -16.62 -7.81
CA CYS A 427 12.79 -18.05 -7.96
C CYS A 427 14.00 -18.46 -7.12
N SER A 428 13.94 -19.62 -6.46
CA SER A 428 15.13 -20.16 -5.78
C SER A 428 16.17 -20.61 -6.80
N ALA A 429 17.46 -20.42 -6.50
CA ALA A 429 18.54 -20.76 -7.42
C ALA A 429 18.51 -22.25 -7.85
N LYS A 430 18.06 -23.14 -6.95
CA LYS A 430 17.88 -24.57 -7.23
C LYS A 430 16.81 -24.81 -8.30
N ARG A 431 15.64 -24.17 -8.17
CA ARG A 431 14.54 -24.30 -9.13
C ARG A 431 14.89 -23.65 -10.45
N GLU A 432 15.52 -22.49 -10.43
CA GLU A 432 16.01 -21.82 -11.63
C GLU A 432 17.01 -22.71 -12.41
N ALA A 433 17.97 -23.34 -11.73
CA ALA A 433 18.91 -24.26 -12.38
C ALA A 433 18.20 -25.45 -13.07
N LEU A 434 17.18 -26.01 -12.42
CA LEU A 434 16.36 -27.09 -13.01
C LEU A 434 15.58 -26.61 -14.24
N ILE A 435 14.99 -25.41 -14.19
CA ILE A 435 14.29 -24.81 -15.33
C ILE A 435 15.26 -24.58 -16.50
N LYS A 436 16.45 -24.04 -16.22
CA LYS A 436 17.53 -23.88 -17.21
C LYS A 436 17.94 -25.21 -17.84
N GLN A 437 18.11 -26.24 -17.03
CA GLN A 437 18.48 -27.58 -17.51
C GLN A 437 17.41 -28.16 -18.43
N LEU A 438 16.14 -28.04 -18.06
CA LEU A 438 15.03 -28.52 -18.88
C LEU A 438 14.97 -27.77 -20.23
N PHE A 439 15.10 -26.44 -20.20
CA PHE A 439 15.14 -25.65 -21.44
C PHE A 439 16.32 -26.04 -22.33
N GLY A 440 17.52 -26.23 -21.75
CA GLY A 440 18.71 -26.64 -22.48
C GLY A 440 18.55 -27.97 -23.23
N ARG A 441 17.84 -28.94 -22.63
CA ARG A 441 17.56 -30.23 -23.29
C ARG A 441 16.66 -30.09 -24.52
N MET A 442 15.64 -29.24 -24.45
CA MET A 442 14.74 -28.99 -25.58
C MET A 442 15.41 -28.13 -26.66
N ALA A 443 16.23 -27.17 -26.23
CA ALA A 443 16.99 -26.28 -27.10
C ALA A 443 18.07 -27.02 -27.91
N GLY A 444 18.62 -28.12 -27.38
CA GLY A 444 19.71 -28.89 -28.01
C GLY A 444 19.38 -29.48 -29.40
N GLY A 445 18.11 -29.50 -29.81
CA GLY A 445 17.66 -29.93 -31.14
C GLY A 445 17.10 -28.82 -32.04
N CYS A 446 17.24 -27.54 -31.65
CA CYS A 446 16.63 -26.40 -32.35
C CYS A 446 17.68 -25.50 -33.02
N ASP A 447 17.38 -25.00 -34.23
CA ASP A 447 18.26 -24.07 -34.96
C ASP A 447 18.30 -22.69 -34.30
N ALA A 448 19.51 -22.19 -34.02
CA ALA A 448 19.72 -20.86 -33.46
C ALA A 448 19.64 -19.78 -34.56
N SER A 449 18.44 -19.36 -34.93
CA SER A 449 18.28 -18.21 -35.83
C SER A 449 18.58 -16.90 -35.08
N GLY A 450 19.68 -16.23 -35.42
CA GLY A 450 20.00 -14.90 -34.88
C GLY A 450 20.53 -14.88 -33.44
N GLY A 451 21.11 -15.99 -32.95
CA GLY A 451 21.74 -16.07 -31.62
C GLY A 451 20.77 -16.34 -30.46
N VAL A 452 19.46 -16.40 -30.72
CA VAL A 452 18.44 -16.80 -29.73
C VAL A 452 17.87 -18.15 -30.11
N VAL A 453 17.97 -19.14 -29.23
CA VAL A 453 17.36 -20.45 -29.44
C VAL A 453 15.87 -20.37 -29.09
N ASN A 454 15.01 -20.63 -30.07
CA ASN A 454 13.57 -20.70 -29.88
C ASN A 454 13.13 -22.16 -29.93
N VAL A 455 12.31 -22.57 -28.96
CA VAL A 455 11.68 -23.89 -28.91
C VAL A 455 10.22 -23.75 -29.34
N THR A 456 9.71 -24.71 -30.12
CA THR A 456 8.29 -24.73 -30.48
C THR A 456 7.46 -25.33 -29.36
N THR A 457 6.26 -24.80 -29.15
CA THR A 457 5.36 -25.33 -28.11
C THR A 457 4.88 -26.73 -28.41
N GLU A 458 4.75 -27.10 -29.68
CA GLU A 458 4.48 -28.48 -30.07
C GLU A 458 5.56 -29.45 -29.56
N HIS A 459 6.84 -29.10 -29.71
CA HIS A 459 7.95 -29.92 -29.21
C HIS A 459 7.95 -30.04 -27.68
N LEU A 460 7.66 -28.94 -26.97
CA LEU A 460 7.50 -28.93 -25.51
C LEU A 460 6.36 -29.86 -25.07
N LEU A 461 5.19 -29.75 -25.70
CA LEU A 461 4.00 -30.52 -25.33
C LEU A 461 4.17 -32.01 -25.65
N ALA A 462 4.84 -32.35 -26.76
CA ALA A 462 5.19 -33.72 -27.10
C ALA A 462 6.14 -34.34 -26.07
N SER A 463 7.00 -33.52 -25.45
CA SER A 463 7.91 -33.95 -24.39
C SER A 463 7.24 -34.01 -23.00
N PHE A 464 6.03 -33.46 -22.86
CA PHE A 464 5.32 -33.35 -21.59
C PHE A 464 4.33 -34.50 -21.37
N HIS A 465 4.65 -35.33 -20.38
CA HIS A 465 3.97 -36.56 -19.99
C HIS A 465 3.38 -36.42 -18.57
N PRO A 466 2.27 -35.67 -18.39
CA PRO A 466 1.70 -35.38 -17.07
C PRO A 466 1.25 -36.63 -16.29
N GLY A 467 0.99 -37.74 -16.99
CA GLY A 467 0.63 -39.04 -16.39
C GLY A 467 1.77 -39.73 -15.63
N ASN A 468 3.02 -39.27 -15.76
CA ASN A 468 4.17 -39.90 -15.11
C ASN A 468 4.35 -39.44 -13.65
N ALA A 469 3.69 -38.37 -13.19
CA ALA A 469 3.73 -37.95 -11.79
C ALA A 469 2.77 -38.81 -10.92
N GLU A 470 3.21 -39.28 -9.75
CA GLU A 470 2.35 -40.10 -8.85
C GLU A 470 1.19 -39.24 -8.34
N GLY A 471 -0.04 -39.78 -8.40
CA GLY A 471 -1.27 -39.02 -8.11
C GLY A 471 -1.77 -38.15 -9.28
N GLY A 472 -1.02 -38.06 -10.37
CA GLY A 472 -1.36 -37.31 -11.59
C GLY A 472 -1.41 -35.80 -11.38
N LEU A 473 -0.83 -35.02 -12.31
CA LEU A 473 -1.22 -33.62 -12.43
C LEU A 473 -2.71 -33.60 -12.80
N VAL A 474 -3.56 -33.04 -11.93
CA VAL A 474 -5.01 -32.93 -12.15
C VAL A 474 -5.24 -32.32 -13.54
N SER A 475 -5.91 -33.05 -14.42
CA SER A 475 -6.17 -32.71 -15.83
C SER A 475 -4.91 -32.37 -16.65
N GLY A 476 -4.20 -33.40 -17.14
CA GLY A 476 -3.05 -33.22 -18.02
C GLY A 476 -3.35 -32.40 -19.29
N ASP A 477 -4.57 -32.47 -19.81
CA ASP A 477 -5.01 -31.67 -20.96
C ASP A 477 -5.10 -30.18 -20.63
N GLU A 478 -5.52 -29.85 -19.41
CA GLU A 478 -5.54 -28.48 -18.94
C GLU A 478 -4.12 -27.90 -18.82
N TRP A 479 -3.17 -28.68 -18.27
CA TRP A 479 -1.77 -28.29 -18.24
C TRP A 479 -1.23 -27.98 -19.64
N ARG A 480 -1.53 -28.84 -20.62
CA ARG A 480 -1.11 -28.63 -22.01
C ARG A 480 -1.74 -27.38 -22.60
N HIS A 481 -3.03 -27.16 -22.37
CA HIS A 481 -3.75 -25.97 -22.85
C HIS A 481 -3.23 -24.67 -22.24
N VAL A 482 -3.02 -24.63 -20.93
CA VAL A 482 -2.50 -23.44 -20.24
C VAL A 482 -1.06 -23.15 -20.67
N MET A 483 -0.23 -24.19 -20.79
CA MET A 483 1.15 -24.07 -21.26
C MET A 483 1.21 -23.54 -22.69
N SER A 484 0.38 -24.04 -23.61
CA SER A 484 0.34 -23.53 -24.99
C SER A 484 -0.14 -22.09 -25.08
N SER A 485 -1.19 -21.75 -24.33
CA SER A 485 -1.76 -20.40 -24.32
C SER A 485 -0.79 -19.37 -23.74
N CYS A 486 -0.02 -19.72 -22.71
CA CYS A 486 0.94 -18.81 -22.08
C CYS A 486 2.22 -18.63 -22.92
N LEU A 487 2.72 -19.68 -23.58
CA LEU A 487 4.00 -19.64 -24.28
C LEU A 487 3.88 -19.18 -25.75
N GLY A 488 2.72 -19.31 -26.38
CA GLY A 488 2.53 -19.03 -27.81
C GLY A 488 3.08 -20.15 -28.70
N GLU A 489 3.30 -19.89 -29.99
CA GLU A 489 3.78 -20.92 -30.94
C GLU A 489 5.27 -21.24 -30.79
N LYS A 490 6.09 -20.20 -30.57
CA LYS A 490 7.55 -20.28 -30.37
C LYS A 490 7.95 -19.40 -29.20
N PHE A 491 8.89 -19.86 -28.38
CA PHE A 491 9.33 -19.13 -27.21
C PHE A 491 10.84 -19.28 -26.94
N ALA A 492 11.41 -18.23 -26.36
CA ALA A 492 12.77 -18.22 -25.83
C ALA A 492 12.79 -18.55 -24.33
N TYR A 493 14.00 -18.67 -23.77
CA TYR A 493 14.21 -19.01 -22.36
C TYR A 493 13.46 -18.09 -21.40
N ASP A 494 13.42 -16.77 -21.64
CA ASP A 494 12.79 -15.81 -20.72
C ASP A 494 11.30 -16.08 -20.52
N ARG A 495 10.57 -16.38 -21.60
CA ARG A 495 9.14 -16.71 -21.56
C ARG A 495 8.90 -18.09 -20.93
N PHE A 496 9.80 -19.04 -21.19
CA PHE A 496 9.79 -20.35 -20.54
C PHE A 496 10.02 -20.24 -19.03
N PHE A 497 11.03 -19.48 -18.62
CA PHE A 497 11.35 -19.22 -17.22
C PHE A 497 10.22 -18.48 -16.53
N TYR A 498 9.61 -17.49 -17.17
CA TYR A 498 8.45 -16.78 -16.65
C TYR A 498 7.28 -17.73 -16.32
N PHE A 499 6.94 -18.64 -17.24
CA PHE A 499 5.91 -19.65 -17.00
C PHE A 499 6.25 -20.55 -15.81
N TRP A 500 7.45 -21.14 -15.79
CA TRP A 500 7.84 -22.06 -14.71
C TRP A 500 8.10 -21.37 -13.37
N ASN A 501 8.53 -20.10 -13.36
CA ASN A 501 8.60 -19.30 -12.15
C ASN A 501 7.22 -19.09 -11.54
N SER A 502 6.20 -18.89 -12.39
CA SER A 502 4.80 -18.77 -11.95
C SER A 502 4.30 -20.08 -11.31
N ILE A 503 4.65 -21.24 -11.88
CA ILE A 503 4.36 -22.55 -11.27
C ILE A 503 5.12 -22.74 -9.96
N SER A 504 6.40 -22.37 -9.94
CA SER A 504 7.26 -22.44 -8.75
C SER A 504 6.66 -21.66 -7.58
N ALA A 505 6.17 -20.44 -7.83
CA ALA A 505 5.55 -19.62 -6.78
C ALA A 505 4.27 -20.23 -6.19
N ALA A 506 3.59 -21.10 -6.94
CA ALA A 506 2.41 -21.84 -6.48
C ALA A 506 2.77 -23.17 -5.77
N CYS A 507 4.04 -23.58 -5.77
CA CYS A 507 4.50 -24.84 -5.20
C CYS A 507 5.35 -24.59 -3.95
N SER A 508 4.81 -24.94 -2.77
CA SER A 508 5.48 -24.74 -1.48
C SER A 508 6.68 -25.67 -1.25
N ASP A 509 6.68 -26.86 -1.87
CA ASP A 509 7.70 -27.89 -1.66
C ASP A 509 8.64 -28.00 -2.87
N ASP A 510 9.95 -27.90 -2.61
CA ASP A 510 11.00 -28.07 -3.62
C ASP A 510 10.99 -29.48 -4.22
N SER A 511 10.74 -30.50 -3.42
CA SER A 511 10.71 -31.89 -3.87
C SER A 511 9.57 -32.11 -4.86
N VAL A 512 8.38 -31.59 -4.58
CA VAL A 512 7.22 -31.66 -5.48
C VAL A 512 7.50 -30.96 -6.80
N PHE A 513 8.07 -29.74 -6.76
CA PHE A 513 8.42 -29.01 -7.98
C PHE A 513 9.44 -29.76 -8.84
N THR A 514 10.52 -30.27 -8.21
CA THR A 514 11.53 -31.07 -8.91
C THR A 514 10.94 -32.34 -9.51
N MET A 515 10.09 -33.05 -8.76
CA MET A 515 9.47 -34.29 -9.22
C MET A 515 8.53 -34.09 -10.41
N ILE A 516 7.80 -32.97 -10.44
CA ILE A 516 6.96 -32.60 -11.60
C ILE A 516 7.83 -32.47 -12.85
N LEU A 517 8.90 -31.68 -12.80
CA LEU A 517 9.78 -31.50 -13.95
C LEU A 517 10.43 -32.84 -14.35
N TRP A 518 10.94 -33.60 -13.38
CA TRP A 518 11.69 -34.83 -13.65
C TRP A 518 10.84 -35.97 -14.20
N ARG A 519 9.63 -36.16 -13.69
CA ARG A 519 8.74 -37.23 -14.15
C ARG A 519 7.97 -36.81 -15.39
N CYS A 520 7.46 -35.60 -15.47
CA CYS A 520 6.66 -35.17 -16.62
C CYS A 520 7.50 -34.92 -17.87
N PHE A 521 8.79 -34.59 -17.75
CA PHE A 521 9.69 -34.44 -18.90
C PHE A 521 10.73 -35.57 -19.01
N ASN A 522 10.55 -36.65 -18.25
CA ASN A 522 11.48 -37.78 -18.23
C ASN A 522 12.96 -37.36 -18.04
N MET A 523 13.22 -36.34 -17.21
CA MET A 523 14.59 -35.83 -17.04
C MET A 523 15.55 -36.86 -16.40
N HIS A 524 14.99 -37.88 -15.76
CA HIS A 524 15.69 -38.99 -15.14
C HIS A 524 16.24 -40.04 -16.13
N THR A 525 15.68 -40.14 -17.34
CA THR A 525 16.12 -41.12 -18.35
C THR A 525 17.18 -40.50 -19.29
N LYS A 526 18.45 -40.61 -18.86
CA LYS A 526 19.71 -40.28 -19.58
C LYS A 526 19.94 -38.81 -20.05
N PRO A 527 21.22 -38.37 -20.13
CA PRO A 527 21.60 -36.97 -20.37
C PRO A 527 21.27 -36.46 -21.77
#